data_AF-A0A950UKD2-F1
#
_entry.id   AF-A0A950UKD2-F1
#
_cell.length_a   1.000
_cell.length_b   1.000
_cell.length_c   1.000
_cell.angle_alpha   90.00
_cell.angle_beta   90.00
_cell.angle_gamma   90.00
#
_symmetry.space_group_name_H-M   'P 1'
#
loop_
_entity.id
_entity.type
_entity.pdbx_description
1 polymer ?
#
loop_
_entity_poly.entity_id
_entity_poly.type
_entity_poly.pdbx_seq_one_letter_code
_entity_poly.pdbx_strand_id
1 'polypeptide(L)'
;MSDAVQPTVAEVRAAAEAVKAAIDRHLVAIENRVGEDDPAVYAAFDALASAAEAYDELLYEAYDEVTPFEVSAGEALPAYRGPAEPGAISVLIRRDYTVSEPHRLITQAARVAEEVIGAGAEVGAAIGTLFGEYEPDEIASRHKEFGLEEGDSTLWVQAADPTEPGEWLTAPFDQADPELTLYRFDISAVYDDEEDEDDSGGRPGGEG
;
A
#
# COMPACT_ATOMS: atom_id res chain seq x y z
N MET A 1 17.23 14.94 20.74
CA MET A 1 16.41 14.05 21.57
C MET A 1 15.17 14.85 21.93
N SER A 2 14.12 14.68 21.13
CA SER A 2 12.85 15.38 21.34
C SER A 2 12.10 14.66 22.46
N ASP A 3 11.75 15.43 23.49
CA ASP A 3 10.91 14.99 24.60
C ASP A 3 9.48 14.88 24.06
N ALA A 4 9.14 13.74 23.43
CA ALA A 4 7.79 13.46 22.99
C ALA A 4 6.94 13.26 24.26
N VAL A 5 5.95 14.12 24.46
CA VAL A 5 5.05 14.04 25.60
C VAL A 5 4.22 12.77 25.44
N GLN A 6 4.48 11.79 26.30
CA GLN A 6 3.69 10.56 26.37
C GLN A 6 2.23 10.90 26.68
N PRO A 7 1.25 10.32 25.95
CA PRO A 7 -0.15 10.56 26.22
C PRO A 7 -0.54 10.11 27.62
N THR A 8 -1.43 10.88 28.23
CA THR A 8 -1.87 10.66 29.60
C THR A 8 -2.97 9.61 29.66
N VAL A 9 -3.07 8.93 30.81
CA VAL A 9 -4.19 8.01 31.10
C VAL A 9 -5.57 8.68 30.91
N ALA A 10 -5.64 10.00 31.11
CA ALA A 10 -6.88 10.76 30.90
C ALA A 10 -7.24 10.88 29.41
N GLU A 11 -6.25 11.08 28.53
CA GLU A 11 -6.45 11.14 27.08
C GLU A 11 -6.88 9.79 26.51
N VAL A 12 -6.23 8.70 26.91
CA VAL A 12 -6.63 7.34 26.49
C VAL A 12 -8.07 7.04 26.93
N ARG A 13 -8.44 7.41 28.15
CA ARG A 13 -9.83 7.25 28.62
C ARG A 13 -10.81 8.12 27.85
N ALA A 14 -10.43 9.35 27.50
CA ALA A 14 -11.28 10.23 26.72
C ALA A 14 -11.50 9.67 25.30
N ALA A 15 -10.47 9.11 24.67
CA ALA A 15 -10.57 8.46 23.38
C ALA A 15 -11.46 7.20 23.45
N ALA A 16 -11.32 6.37 24.49
CA ALA A 16 -12.21 5.23 24.71
C ALA A 16 -13.68 5.64 24.83
N GLU A 17 -13.97 6.76 25.52
CA GLU A 17 -15.33 7.32 25.59
C GLU A 17 -15.79 7.88 24.24
N ALA A 18 -14.88 8.46 23.44
CA ALA A 18 -15.20 8.95 22.10
C ALA A 18 -15.62 7.80 21.16
N VAL A 19 -14.95 6.64 21.22
CA VAL A 19 -15.32 5.43 20.48
C VAL A 19 -16.72 4.96 20.88
N LYS A 20 -17.02 4.85 22.17
CA LYS A 20 -18.36 4.44 22.65
C LYS A 20 -19.44 5.39 22.14
N ALA A 21 -19.21 6.70 22.26
CA ALA A 21 -20.14 7.71 21.76
C ALA A 21 -20.30 7.65 20.24
N ALA A 22 -19.26 7.26 19.49
CA ALA A 22 -19.34 7.09 18.05
C ALA A 22 -20.12 5.83 17.66
N ILE A 23 -19.98 4.73 18.40
CA ILE A 23 -20.79 3.51 18.23
C ILE A 23 -22.27 3.84 18.41
N ASP A 24 -22.62 4.56 19.47
CA ASP A 24 -24.01 4.96 19.73
C ASP A 24 -24.56 5.84 18.59
N ARG A 25 -23.77 6.81 18.11
CA ARG A 25 -24.15 7.67 16.98
C ARG A 25 -24.34 6.89 15.69
N HIS A 26 -23.47 5.94 15.41
CA HIS A 26 -23.56 5.08 14.24
C HIS A 26 -24.82 4.20 14.30
N LEU A 27 -25.12 3.61 15.45
CA LEU A 27 -26.35 2.84 15.63
C LEU A 27 -27.61 3.71 15.42
N VAL A 28 -27.64 4.91 15.99
CA VAL A 28 -28.75 5.86 15.79
C VAL A 28 -28.91 6.21 14.31
N ALA A 29 -27.83 6.41 13.57
CA ALA A 29 -27.90 6.68 12.13
C ALA A 29 -28.49 5.50 11.36
N ILE A 30 -28.09 4.26 11.67
CA ILE A 30 -28.63 3.05 11.06
C ILE A 30 -30.13 2.88 11.36
N GLU A 31 -30.53 3.06 12.62
CA GLU A 31 -31.94 2.92 13.03
C GLU A 31 -32.85 3.96 12.37
N ASN A 32 -32.32 5.12 11.98
CA ASN A 32 -33.05 6.20 11.32
C ASN A 32 -32.75 6.32 9.81
N ARG A 33 -32.10 5.32 9.20
CA ARG A 33 -31.66 5.40 7.80
C ARG A 33 -32.81 5.62 6.83
N VAL A 34 -32.56 6.44 5.81
CA VAL A 34 -33.48 6.73 4.72
C VAL A 34 -32.88 6.26 3.40
N GLY A 35 -33.34 5.10 2.94
CA GLY A 35 -32.80 4.46 1.74
C GLY A 35 -31.60 3.56 2.05
N GLU A 36 -31.06 2.96 0.99
CA GLU A 36 -29.92 2.05 1.07
C GLU A 36 -28.59 2.82 1.14
N ASP A 37 -28.52 3.98 0.49
CA ASP A 37 -27.34 4.86 0.41
C ASP A 37 -27.50 6.14 1.24
N ASP A 38 -27.87 6.02 2.52
CA ASP A 38 -28.09 7.21 3.37
C ASP A 38 -26.73 7.87 3.74
N PRO A 39 -26.46 9.13 3.31
CA PRO A 39 -25.22 9.83 3.64
C PRO A 39 -24.99 10.01 5.15
N ALA A 40 -26.05 10.02 5.97
CA ALA A 40 -25.91 10.11 7.41
C ALA A 40 -25.29 8.85 8.03
N VAL A 41 -25.55 7.67 7.45
CA VAL A 41 -24.95 6.42 7.90
C VAL A 41 -23.46 6.40 7.56
N TYR A 42 -23.11 6.78 6.32
CA TYR A 42 -21.70 6.89 5.90
C TYR A 42 -20.92 7.88 6.78
N ALA A 43 -21.44 9.08 6.99
CA ALA A 43 -20.78 10.07 7.85
C ALA A 43 -20.60 9.57 9.30
N ALA A 44 -21.55 8.81 9.82
CA ALA A 44 -21.44 8.23 11.16
C ALA A 44 -20.46 7.04 11.22
N PHE A 45 -20.35 6.28 10.13
CA PHE A 45 -19.35 5.22 9.96
C PHE A 45 -17.93 5.82 9.94
N ASP A 46 -17.68 6.84 9.12
CA ASP A 46 -16.36 7.51 9.05
C ASP A 46 -15.97 8.09 10.41
N ALA A 47 -16.92 8.73 11.10
CA ALA A 47 -16.68 9.27 12.45
C ALA A 47 -16.41 8.19 13.51
N LEU A 48 -16.89 6.97 13.31
CA LEU A 48 -16.59 5.83 14.17
C LEU A 48 -15.20 5.27 13.86
N ALA A 49 -14.87 5.10 12.58
CA ALA A 49 -13.55 4.68 12.12
C ALA A 49 -12.44 5.60 12.69
N SER A 50 -12.56 6.92 12.50
CA SER A 50 -11.57 7.87 13.01
C SER A 50 -11.48 7.89 14.54
N ALA A 51 -12.59 7.66 15.25
CA ALA A 51 -12.56 7.60 16.71
C ALA A 51 -11.85 6.33 17.21
N ALA A 52 -12.02 5.21 16.50
CA ALA A 52 -11.36 3.95 16.82
C ALA A 52 -9.85 4.02 16.56
N GLU A 53 -9.43 4.56 15.42
CA GLU A 53 -8.02 4.80 15.09
C GLU A 53 -7.33 5.68 16.15
N ALA A 54 -7.92 6.82 16.51
CA ALA A 54 -7.36 7.72 17.52
C ALA A 54 -7.26 7.07 18.91
N TYR A 55 -8.17 6.15 19.24
CA TYR A 55 -8.07 5.38 20.48
C TYR A 55 -6.94 4.35 20.42
N ASP A 56 -6.79 3.66 19.29
CA ASP A 56 -5.75 2.65 19.08
C ASP A 56 -4.35 3.27 19.13
N GLU A 57 -4.14 4.41 18.47
CA GLU A 57 -2.89 5.19 18.51
C GLU A 57 -2.51 5.58 19.94
N LEU A 58 -3.46 6.17 20.70
CA LEU A 58 -3.21 6.56 22.09
C LEU A 58 -3.01 5.36 23.02
N LEU A 59 -3.65 4.22 22.73
CA LEU A 59 -3.49 2.99 23.48
C LEU A 59 -2.08 2.42 23.28
N TYR A 60 -1.61 2.41 22.04
CA TYR A 60 -0.28 1.97 21.67
C TYR A 60 0.79 2.87 22.30
N GLU A 61 0.69 4.19 22.14
CA GLU A 61 1.65 5.13 22.72
C GLU A 61 1.74 5.01 24.26
N ALA A 62 0.60 4.88 24.95
CA ALA A 62 0.57 4.86 26.40
C ALA A 62 0.90 3.49 27.03
N TYR A 63 0.56 2.39 26.36
CA TYR A 63 0.59 1.05 26.95
C TYR A 63 1.27 -0.01 26.08
N ASP A 64 1.73 0.30 24.87
CA ASP A 64 2.31 -0.64 23.91
C ASP A 64 1.36 -1.80 23.59
N GLU A 65 0.07 -1.48 23.50
CA GLU A 65 -1.03 -2.43 23.25
C GLU A 65 -1.93 -1.90 22.14
N VAL A 66 -2.50 -2.81 21.35
CA VAL A 66 -3.42 -2.51 20.25
C VAL A 66 -4.75 -3.23 20.43
N THR A 67 -5.80 -2.70 19.82
CA THR A 67 -7.11 -3.35 19.80
C THR A 67 -7.15 -4.47 18.75
N PRO A 68 -7.95 -5.53 18.96
CA PRO A 68 -8.06 -6.62 17.99
C PRO A 68 -8.95 -6.27 16.77
N PHE A 69 -9.28 -5.00 16.56
CA PHE A 69 -10.18 -4.55 15.50
C PHE A 69 -9.40 -3.78 14.44
N GLU A 70 -9.49 -4.21 13.19
CA GLU A 70 -8.92 -3.48 12.06
C GLU A 70 -9.97 -2.53 11.47
N VAL A 71 -9.62 -1.24 11.40
CA VAL A 71 -10.37 -0.25 10.61
C VAL A 71 -9.78 -0.30 9.20
N SER A 72 -10.61 -0.58 8.20
CA SER A 72 -10.15 -0.58 6.81
C SER A 72 -9.76 0.84 6.40
N ALA A 73 -8.48 1.17 6.49
CA ALA A 73 -7.94 2.42 6.00
C ALA A 73 -7.94 2.38 4.46
N GLY A 74 -8.94 3.00 3.85
CA GLY A 74 -8.96 3.16 2.41
C GLY A 74 -10.05 4.11 1.97
N GLU A 75 -9.75 4.94 0.96
CA GLU A 75 -10.77 5.41 0.03
C GLU A 75 -11.53 4.17 -0.44
N ALA A 76 -12.70 3.94 0.15
CA ALA A 76 -13.53 2.80 -0.19
C ALA A 76 -13.77 2.88 -1.69
N LEU A 77 -13.24 1.90 -2.42
CA LEU A 77 -13.54 1.76 -3.83
C LEU A 77 -15.06 1.73 -3.99
N PRO A 78 -15.61 2.30 -5.08
CA PRO A 78 -17.03 2.19 -5.35
C PRO A 78 -17.43 0.71 -5.32
N ALA A 79 -18.66 0.43 -4.88
CA ALA A 79 -19.15 -0.94 -4.81
C ALA A 79 -18.98 -1.64 -6.16
N TYR A 80 -18.43 -2.86 -6.15
CA TYR A 80 -18.20 -3.64 -7.36
C TYR A 80 -19.51 -3.81 -8.16
N ARG A 81 -19.50 -3.41 -9.44
CA ARG A 81 -20.67 -3.49 -10.35
C ARG A 81 -20.49 -4.48 -11.49
N GLY A 82 -19.40 -5.25 -11.49
CA GLY A 82 -19.12 -6.25 -12.53
C GLY A 82 -19.87 -7.58 -12.36
N PRO A 83 -19.61 -8.56 -13.24
CA PRO A 83 -20.23 -9.87 -13.16
C PRO A 83 -19.81 -10.64 -11.90
N ALA A 84 -20.71 -11.45 -11.33
CA ALA A 84 -20.40 -12.27 -10.15
C ALA A 84 -19.31 -13.33 -10.42
N GLU A 85 -19.23 -13.83 -11.66
CA GLU A 85 -18.22 -14.78 -12.12
C GLU A 85 -17.50 -14.21 -13.36
N PRO A 86 -16.41 -13.44 -13.20
CA PRO A 86 -15.70 -12.84 -14.33
C PRO A 86 -14.95 -13.91 -15.15
N GLY A 87 -15.04 -13.81 -16.47
CA GLY A 87 -14.39 -14.75 -17.40
C GLY A 87 -12.88 -14.52 -17.58
N ALA A 88 -12.40 -13.33 -17.21
CA ALA A 88 -10.98 -12.97 -17.16
C ALA A 88 -10.75 -11.91 -16.07
N ILE A 89 -9.48 -11.73 -15.69
CA ILE A 89 -9.06 -10.66 -14.77
C ILE A 89 -7.85 -9.92 -15.32
N SER A 90 -7.72 -8.64 -14.96
CA SER A 90 -6.48 -7.87 -15.12
C SER A 90 -5.88 -7.59 -13.75
N VAL A 91 -4.56 -7.71 -13.65
CA VAL A 91 -3.80 -7.34 -12.45
C VAL A 91 -2.96 -6.13 -12.80
N LEU A 92 -3.27 -4.98 -12.19
CA LEU A 92 -2.54 -3.74 -12.36
C LEU A 92 -1.65 -3.54 -11.15
N ILE A 93 -0.36 -3.37 -11.40
CA ILE A 93 0.64 -3.17 -10.35
C ILE A 93 1.28 -1.82 -10.61
N ARG A 94 1.21 -0.94 -9.61
CA ARG A 94 2.03 0.28 -9.55
C ARG A 94 3.10 0.05 -8.48
N ARG A 95 4.36 0.22 -8.87
CA ARG A 95 5.52 0.24 -7.97
C ARG A 95 6.21 1.58 -8.14
N ASP A 96 6.34 2.33 -7.07
CA ASP A 96 7.07 3.59 -7.09
C ASP A 96 8.51 3.35 -6.66
N TYR A 97 9.45 4.08 -7.27
CA TYR A 97 10.86 4.01 -6.92
C TYR A 97 11.44 5.42 -6.79
N THR A 98 12.27 5.63 -5.77
CA THR A 98 13.15 6.78 -5.69
C THR A 98 14.49 6.45 -6.34
N VAL A 99 14.97 7.29 -7.26
CA VAL A 99 16.33 7.17 -7.79
C VAL A 99 17.33 7.71 -6.78
N SER A 100 17.82 6.85 -5.88
CA SER A 100 18.73 7.21 -4.79
C SER A 100 20.19 7.31 -5.23
N GLU A 101 20.62 6.46 -6.18
CA GLU A 101 22.00 6.43 -6.68
C GLU A 101 22.05 6.54 -8.22
N PRO A 102 21.88 7.74 -8.80
CA PRO A 102 21.86 7.94 -10.26
C PRO A 102 23.12 7.43 -10.99
N HIS A 103 24.28 7.52 -10.36
CA HIS A 103 25.53 7.02 -10.94
C HIS A 103 25.58 5.49 -11.03
N ARG A 104 25.02 4.78 -10.04
CA ARG A 104 24.91 3.32 -10.07
C ARG A 104 23.97 2.89 -11.19
N LEU A 105 22.81 3.54 -11.30
CA LEU A 105 21.83 3.30 -12.36
C LEU A 105 22.46 3.42 -13.76
N ILE A 106 23.15 4.53 -14.03
CA ILE A 106 23.87 4.75 -15.30
C ILE A 106 24.93 3.68 -15.54
N THR A 107 25.70 3.31 -14.51
CA THR A 107 26.75 2.28 -14.61
C THR A 107 26.17 0.91 -14.95
N GLN A 108 25.02 0.55 -14.40
CA GLN A 108 24.36 -0.72 -14.72
C GLN A 108 23.80 -0.72 -16.14
N ALA A 109 23.15 0.37 -16.56
CA ALA A 109 22.67 0.51 -17.93
C ALA A 109 23.82 0.38 -18.95
N ALA A 110 24.99 0.93 -18.64
CA ALA A 110 26.19 0.82 -19.47
C ALA A 110 26.62 -0.64 -19.67
N ARG A 111 26.61 -1.42 -18.58
CA ARG A 111 27.00 -2.84 -18.60
C ARG A 111 26.05 -3.65 -19.46
N VAL A 112 24.75 -3.37 -19.38
CA VAL A 112 23.71 -4.03 -20.17
C VAL A 112 23.82 -3.69 -21.65
N ALA A 113 24.04 -2.41 -21.98
CA ALA A 113 24.21 -1.96 -23.36
C ALA A 113 25.52 -2.43 -24.03
N GLU A 114 26.41 -3.11 -23.28
CA GLU A 114 27.78 -3.45 -23.68
C GLU A 114 28.60 -2.23 -24.18
N GLU A 115 28.18 -1.02 -23.80
CA GLU A 115 28.79 0.25 -24.21
C GLU A 115 29.40 0.99 -23.01
N VAL A 116 30.57 1.60 -23.24
CA VAL A 116 31.13 2.57 -22.28
C VAL A 116 30.38 3.87 -22.48
N ILE A 117 29.36 4.13 -21.68
CA ILE A 117 28.61 5.39 -21.80
C ILE A 117 29.54 6.54 -21.40
N GLY A 118 29.75 7.48 -22.33
CA GLY A 118 30.53 8.68 -22.10
C GLY A 118 29.91 9.56 -21.01
N ALA A 119 30.73 10.38 -20.34
CA ALA A 119 30.29 11.35 -19.35
C ALA A 119 29.17 12.24 -19.93
N GLY A 120 27.92 12.01 -19.52
CA GLY A 120 26.73 12.66 -20.08
C GLY A 120 25.50 11.75 -20.25
N ALA A 121 25.58 10.46 -19.92
CA ALA A 121 24.41 9.58 -19.91
C ALA A 121 23.28 10.16 -19.05
N GLU A 122 22.12 10.39 -19.64
CA GLU A 122 20.96 10.90 -18.92
C GLU A 122 20.27 9.76 -18.16
N VAL A 123 19.86 10.03 -16.92
CA VAL A 123 19.16 9.07 -16.05
C VAL A 123 17.97 8.43 -16.78
N GLY A 124 17.21 9.21 -17.56
CA GLY A 124 16.07 8.70 -18.33
C GLY A 124 16.45 7.65 -19.38
N ALA A 125 17.60 7.79 -20.04
CA ALA A 125 18.09 6.78 -20.99
C ALA A 125 18.49 5.49 -20.26
N ALA A 126 19.15 5.62 -19.10
CA ALA A 126 19.51 4.47 -18.27
C ALA A 126 18.29 3.70 -17.76
N ILE A 127 17.23 4.41 -17.33
CA ILE A 127 15.94 3.81 -16.97
C ILE A 127 15.37 3.05 -18.18
N GLY A 128 15.32 3.68 -19.36
CA GLY A 128 14.80 3.05 -20.57
C GLY A 128 15.55 1.78 -20.97
N THR A 129 16.89 1.77 -20.84
CA THR A 129 17.71 0.58 -21.09
C THR A 129 17.41 -0.53 -20.09
N LEU A 130 17.40 -0.23 -18.79
CA LEU A 130 17.20 -1.26 -17.75
C LEU A 130 15.79 -1.85 -17.81
N PHE A 131 14.76 -1.02 -17.91
CA PHE A 131 13.36 -1.48 -18.01
C PHE A 131 13.00 -2.08 -19.38
N GLY A 132 13.86 -1.88 -20.39
CA GLY A 132 13.73 -2.54 -21.68
C GLY A 132 14.39 -3.93 -21.73
N GLU A 133 15.45 -4.14 -20.94
CA GLU A 133 16.18 -5.41 -20.88
C GLU A 133 15.62 -6.37 -19.83
N TYR A 134 15.30 -5.87 -18.63
CA TYR A 134 14.88 -6.68 -17.51
C TYR A 134 13.37 -6.74 -17.36
N GLU A 135 12.87 -7.89 -16.91
CA GLU A 135 11.47 -8.04 -16.53
C GLU A 135 11.14 -7.17 -15.30
N PRO A 136 9.90 -6.66 -15.17
CA PRO A 136 9.50 -5.84 -14.03
C PRO A 136 9.74 -6.48 -12.66
N ASP A 137 9.60 -7.80 -12.56
CA ASP A 137 9.84 -8.54 -11.31
C ASP A 137 11.33 -8.74 -11.01
N GLU A 138 12.17 -8.79 -12.05
CA GLU A 138 13.62 -8.79 -11.86
C GLU A 138 14.10 -7.42 -11.36
N ILE A 139 13.58 -6.32 -11.93
CA ILE A 139 13.85 -4.97 -11.41
C ILE A 139 13.39 -4.84 -9.96
N ALA A 140 12.19 -5.32 -9.63
CA ALA A 140 11.67 -5.26 -8.27
C ALA A 140 12.55 -6.03 -7.27
N SER A 141 12.96 -7.26 -7.61
CA SER A 141 13.80 -8.07 -6.71
C SER A 141 15.24 -7.55 -6.53
N ARG A 142 15.74 -6.71 -7.45
CA ARG A 142 17.13 -6.21 -7.45
C ARG A 142 17.21 -4.68 -7.50
N HIS A 143 16.17 -3.97 -7.09
CA HIS A 143 16.06 -2.51 -7.22
C HIS A 143 17.27 -1.75 -6.64
N LYS A 144 17.80 -2.20 -5.50
CA LYS A 144 19.01 -1.64 -4.85
C LYS A 144 20.28 -1.77 -5.72
N GLU A 145 20.39 -2.83 -6.52
CA GLU A 145 21.53 -3.03 -7.44
C GLU A 145 21.52 -2.01 -8.59
N PHE A 146 20.35 -1.47 -8.91
CA PHE A 146 20.14 -0.43 -9.90
C PHE A 146 20.22 0.98 -9.30
N GLY A 147 20.39 1.12 -7.98
CA GLY A 147 20.42 2.43 -7.32
C GLY A 147 19.03 3.05 -7.17
N LEU A 148 18.02 2.20 -7.03
CA LEU A 148 16.64 2.55 -6.72
C LEU A 148 16.37 2.17 -5.26
N GLU A 149 15.57 2.97 -4.57
CA GLU A 149 14.89 2.59 -3.33
C GLU A 149 13.40 2.42 -3.62
N GLU A 150 12.78 1.41 -3.01
CA GLU A 150 11.35 1.15 -3.12
C GLU A 150 10.54 2.27 -2.43
N GLY A 151 9.46 2.69 -3.07
CA GLY A 151 8.45 3.59 -2.51
C GLY A 151 7.14 2.83 -2.29
N ASP A 152 6.01 3.55 -2.32
CA ASP A 152 4.72 2.89 -2.18
C ASP A 152 4.40 1.98 -3.37
N SER A 153 3.64 0.93 -3.12
CA SER A 153 3.11 0.05 -4.16
C SER A 153 1.63 -0.23 -3.97
N THR A 154 0.94 -0.47 -5.08
CA THR A 154 -0.47 -0.89 -5.06
C THR A 154 -0.72 -1.96 -6.12
N LEU A 155 -1.53 -2.95 -5.76
CA LEU A 155 -1.98 -4.03 -6.64
C LEU A 155 -3.50 -4.00 -6.73
N TRP A 156 -4.01 -3.86 -7.95
CA TRP A 156 -5.44 -3.88 -8.24
C TRP A 156 -5.75 -5.13 -9.06
N VAL A 157 -6.75 -5.89 -8.63
CA VAL A 157 -7.31 -7.01 -9.38
C VAL A 157 -8.68 -6.58 -9.88
N GLN A 158 -8.89 -6.55 -11.20
CA GLN A 158 -10.16 -6.13 -11.80
C GLN A 158 -10.75 -7.22 -12.70
N ALA A 159 -12.08 -7.24 -12.78
CA ALA A 159 -12.79 -8.05 -13.76
C ALA A 159 -12.56 -7.53 -15.19
N ALA A 160 -12.38 -8.44 -16.14
CA ALA A 160 -12.19 -8.10 -17.55
C ALA A 160 -12.95 -9.09 -18.46
N ASP A 161 -13.17 -8.66 -19.70
CA ASP A 161 -13.67 -9.54 -20.75
C ASP A 161 -12.52 -10.35 -21.39
N PRO A 162 -12.73 -11.63 -21.74
CA PRO A 162 -11.75 -12.39 -22.52
C PRO A 162 -11.55 -11.76 -23.91
N THR A 163 -10.29 -11.57 -24.32
CA THR A 163 -9.95 -10.94 -25.62
C THR A 163 -8.98 -11.78 -26.44
N GLU A 164 -8.69 -11.35 -27.67
CA GLU A 164 -7.69 -12.00 -28.51
C GLU A 164 -6.24 -11.65 -28.06
N PRO A 165 -5.25 -12.51 -28.36
CA PRO A 165 -3.84 -12.23 -28.04
C PRO A 165 -3.37 -10.91 -28.63
N GLY A 166 -2.76 -10.07 -27.78
CA GLY A 166 -2.22 -8.76 -28.18
C GLY A 166 -3.20 -7.59 -28.01
N GLU A 167 -4.51 -7.84 -27.90
CA GLU A 167 -5.49 -6.77 -27.64
C GLU A 167 -5.26 -6.10 -26.29
N TRP A 168 -4.80 -6.86 -25.28
CA TRP A 168 -4.41 -6.35 -23.97
C TRP A 168 -3.24 -5.35 -24.01
N LEU A 169 -2.42 -5.33 -25.08
CA LEU A 169 -1.21 -4.51 -25.16
C LEU A 169 -1.45 -3.12 -25.78
N THR A 170 -2.61 -2.88 -26.40
CA THR A 170 -2.82 -1.65 -27.18
C THR A 170 -3.09 -0.43 -26.29
N ALA A 171 -3.77 -0.61 -25.15
CA ALA A 171 -4.06 0.43 -24.16
C ALA A 171 -4.28 -0.18 -22.76
N PRO A 172 -3.25 -0.78 -22.13
CA PRO A 172 -3.41 -1.59 -20.92
C PRO A 172 -3.95 -0.83 -19.70
N PHE A 173 -3.81 0.50 -19.68
CA PHE A 173 -4.21 1.35 -18.54
C PHE A 173 -5.50 2.15 -18.75
N ASP A 174 -6.05 2.17 -19.97
CA ASP A 174 -7.35 2.81 -20.23
C ASP A 174 -8.52 2.04 -19.60
N GLN A 175 -8.28 0.80 -19.19
CA GLN A 175 -9.26 -0.12 -18.61
C GLN A 175 -9.30 -0.07 -17.08
N ALA A 176 -8.49 0.78 -16.43
CA ALA A 176 -8.48 0.89 -14.98
C ALA A 176 -9.79 1.54 -14.50
N ASP A 177 -10.75 0.72 -14.11
CA ASP A 177 -12.07 1.14 -13.63
C ASP A 177 -12.26 0.76 -12.16
N PRO A 178 -12.34 1.74 -11.23
CA PRO A 178 -12.61 1.48 -9.83
C PRO A 178 -13.90 0.67 -9.58
N GLU A 179 -14.93 0.77 -10.44
CA GLU A 179 -16.19 0.02 -10.29
C GLU A 179 -16.06 -1.47 -10.67
N LEU A 180 -14.99 -1.85 -11.38
CA LEU A 180 -14.67 -3.22 -11.76
C LEU A 180 -13.56 -3.85 -10.91
N THR A 181 -13.05 -3.11 -9.93
CA THR A 181 -12.00 -3.60 -9.04
C THR A 181 -12.58 -4.60 -8.04
N LEU A 182 -12.07 -5.83 -8.11
CA LEU A 182 -12.39 -6.93 -7.20
C LEU A 182 -11.62 -6.79 -5.89
N TYR A 183 -10.32 -6.47 -5.98
CA TYR A 183 -9.44 -6.32 -4.82
C TYR A 183 -8.41 -5.21 -5.06
N ARG A 184 -8.07 -4.50 -3.99
CA ARG A 184 -6.97 -3.54 -3.94
C ARG A 184 -6.12 -3.83 -2.70
N PHE A 185 -4.81 -3.88 -2.91
CA PHE A 185 -3.82 -4.06 -1.85
C PHE A 185 -2.84 -2.90 -1.94
N ASP A 186 -2.71 -2.13 -0.87
CA ASP A 186 -1.77 -1.02 -0.78
C ASP A 186 -0.67 -1.39 0.22
N ILE A 187 0.58 -1.18 -0.16
CA ILE A 187 1.77 -1.40 0.68
C ILE A 187 2.53 -0.08 0.70
N SER A 188 2.83 0.43 1.89
CA SER A 188 3.65 1.63 2.03
C SER A 188 5.04 1.27 2.53
N ALA A 189 6.05 1.85 1.89
CA ALA A 189 7.46 1.62 2.23
C ALA A 189 7.81 2.06 3.67
N VAL A 190 7.01 2.95 4.29
CA VAL A 190 7.25 3.42 5.66
C VAL A 190 6.96 2.34 6.71
N TYR A 191 6.02 1.43 6.43
CA TYR A 191 5.61 0.38 7.37
C TYR A 191 6.31 -0.97 7.09
N ASP A 192 6.92 -1.14 5.92
CA ASP A 192 7.62 -2.37 5.53
C ASP A 192 9.01 -2.49 6.21
N ASP A 193 9.65 -1.35 6.54
CA ASP A 193 10.96 -1.30 7.19
C ASP A 193 10.96 -1.82 8.66
N GLU A 194 9.79 -2.09 9.26
CA GLU A 194 9.69 -2.56 10.66
C GLU A 194 9.78 -4.10 10.81
N GLU A 195 9.68 -4.90 9.73
CA GLU A 195 9.65 -6.37 9.82
C GLU A 195 11.02 -7.08 9.72
N ASP A 196 12.11 -6.37 9.41
CA ASP A 196 13.41 -6.99 9.04
C ASP A 196 14.45 -7.15 10.19
N GLU A 197 14.16 -6.78 11.44
CA GLU A 197 15.18 -6.79 12.52
C GLU A 197 15.32 -8.09 13.36
N ASP A 198 14.52 -9.15 13.13
CA ASP A 198 14.43 -10.29 14.07
C ASP A 198 14.93 -11.66 13.57
N ASP A 199 15.97 -11.73 12.72
CA ASP A 199 16.75 -12.97 12.50
C ASP A 199 18.26 -12.80 12.70
N SER A 200 18.67 -12.42 13.91
CA SER A 200 20.06 -12.60 14.34
C SER A 200 20.19 -13.00 15.81
N GLY A 201 19.83 -14.26 16.12
CA GLY A 201 19.68 -14.73 17.51
C GLY A 201 20.20 -16.13 17.86
N GLY A 202 21.37 -16.55 17.35
CA GLY A 202 22.26 -17.42 18.15
C GLY A 202 22.31 -18.92 17.85
N ARG A 203 23.41 -19.36 17.20
CA ARG A 203 24.05 -20.65 17.50
C ARG A 203 25.29 -20.41 18.37
N PRO A 204 25.48 -21.22 19.43
CA PRO A 204 26.77 -21.92 19.53
C PRO A 204 26.66 -23.37 20.01
N GLY A 205 27.44 -24.23 19.34
CA GLY A 205 28.21 -25.39 19.84
C GLY A 205 27.67 -26.36 20.91
N GLY A 206 27.70 -27.65 20.57
CA GLY A 206 27.75 -28.75 21.54
C GLY A 206 28.14 -30.06 20.86
N GLU A 207 29.42 -30.44 20.99
CA GLU A 207 29.99 -31.73 20.57
C GLU A 207 29.35 -32.92 21.31
N GLY A 208 29.26 -34.06 20.63
CA GLY A 208 28.98 -35.39 21.18
C GLY A 208 29.60 -36.47 20.32
#